data_AF-A0AAV5VTR6-F1
#
_entry.id   AF-A0AAV5VTR6-F1
#
_cell.length_a   1.000
_cell.length_b   1.000
_cell.length_c   1.000
_cell.angle_alpha   90.00
_cell.angle_beta   90.00
_cell.angle_gamma   90.00
#
_symmetry.space_group_name_H-M   'P 1'
#
loop_
_entity.id
_entity.type
_entity.pdbx_description
1 polymer ?
#
loop_
_entity_poly.entity_id
_entity_poly.type
_entity_poly.pdbx_seq_one_letter_code
_entity_poly.pdbx_strand_id
1 'polypeptide(L)'
;MLFVHGILADAAEFLLNPPDSSPGMIMADAGFDVFLVSIRGTRNSQRHLNLTKNDEKFWEYTMDEMARFDISAAIDKALELSGSKSLYYIGHSQ
;
A
#
# COMPACT_ATOMS: atom_id res chain seq x y z
N MET A 1 9.15 6.86 2.18
CA MET A 1 8.10 6.67 3.20
C MET A 1 7.03 5.76 2.60
N LEU A 2 6.64 4.72 3.32
CA LEU A 2 5.62 3.76 2.87
C LEU A 2 4.34 4.00 3.66
N PHE A 3 3.27 4.38 2.96
CA PHE A 3 1.94 4.55 3.54
C PHE A 3 1.06 3.33 3.24
N VAL A 4 0.42 2.81 4.28
CA VAL A 4 -0.44 1.64 4.23
C VAL A 4 -1.81 2.00 4.82
N HIS A 5 -2.84 1.84 4.00
CA HIS A 5 -4.21 2.20 4.33
C HIS A 5 -4.88 1.16 5.24
N GLY A 6 -6.05 1.50 5.77
CA GLY A 6 -6.83 0.64 6.65
C GLY A 6 -7.82 -0.30 5.98
N ILE A 7 -8.64 -0.97 6.80
CA ILE A 7 -9.71 -1.84 6.32
C ILE A 7 -10.70 -1.06 5.43
N LEU A 8 -11.15 -1.67 4.33
CA LEU A 8 -12.09 -1.08 3.36
C LEU A 8 -11.62 0.25 2.72
N ALA A 9 -10.35 0.62 2.85
CA ALA A 9 -9.73 1.75 2.19
C ALA A 9 -8.83 1.30 1.01
N ASP A 10 -8.17 2.25 0.36
CA ASP A 10 -7.07 2.01 -0.58
C ASP A 10 -6.02 3.13 -0.51
N ALA A 11 -4.97 3.06 -1.33
CA ALA A 11 -3.89 4.06 -1.38
C ALA A 11 -4.38 5.52 -1.56
N ALA A 12 -5.56 5.74 -2.15
CA ALA A 12 -6.07 7.07 -2.38
C ALA A 12 -6.38 7.82 -1.07
N GLU A 13 -6.60 7.12 0.04
CA GLU A 13 -6.87 7.69 1.37
C GLU A 13 -5.89 8.82 1.74
N PHE A 14 -4.61 8.68 1.38
CA PHE A 14 -3.56 9.66 1.69
C PHE A 14 -3.51 10.87 0.75
N LEU A 15 -4.41 10.92 -0.24
CA LEU A 15 -4.47 11.92 -1.32
C LEU A 15 -5.88 12.53 -1.50
N LEU A 16 -6.87 12.17 -0.68
CA LEU A 16 -8.26 12.61 -0.88
C LEU A 16 -8.49 14.11 -0.61
N ASN A 17 -7.63 14.74 0.19
CA ASN A 17 -7.74 16.16 0.55
C ASN A 17 -6.94 17.05 -0.42
N PRO A 18 -7.12 18.39 -0.38
CA PRO A 18 -6.21 19.32 -1.05
C PRO A 18 -4.73 19.04 -0.70
N PRO A 19 -3.77 19.41 -1.58
CA PRO A 19 -2.36 19.05 -1.41
C PRO A 19 -1.75 19.45 -0.06
N ASP A 20 -2.15 20.58 0.50
CA ASP A 20 -1.69 21.12 1.79
C ASP A 20 -2.28 20.40 3.03
N SER A 21 -3.20 19.46 2.83
CA SER A 21 -3.88 18.69 3.87
C SER A 21 -3.93 17.18 3.59
N SER A 22 -3.26 16.74 2.52
CA SER A 22 -3.11 15.33 2.15
C SER A 22 -1.75 14.80 2.62
N PRO A 23 -1.69 13.80 3.53
CA PRO A 23 -0.42 13.32 4.09
C PRO A 23 0.60 12.88 3.04
N GLY A 24 0.16 12.24 1.96
CA GLY A 24 1.06 11.83 0.88
C GLY A 24 1.68 13.01 0.14
N MET A 25 0.89 14.07 -0.08
CA MET A 25 1.34 15.28 -0.78
C MET A 25 2.25 16.13 0.11
N ILE A 26 1.89 16.34 1.38
CA ILE A 26 2.69 17.08 2.36
C ILE A 26 4.09 16.46 2.49
N MET A 27 4.19 15.13 2.56
CA MET A 27 5.49 14.46 2.67
C MET A 27 6.30 14.53 1.37
N ALA A 28 5.64 14.47 0.21
CA ALA A 28 6.32 14.66 -1.07
C ALA A 28 6.91 16.08 -1.17
N ASP A 29 6.14 17.12 -0.79
CA ASP A 29 6.60 18.52 -0.76
C ASP A 29 7.73 18.75 0.26
N ALA A 30 7.77 17.95 1.33
CA ALA A 30 8.85 17.94 2.30
C ALA A 30 10.12 17.20 1.82
N GLY A 31 10.13 16.67 0.59
CA GLY A 31 11.30 16.05 -0.04
C GLY A 31 11.45 14.54 0.22
N PHE A 32 10.39 13.86 0.66
CA PHE A 32 10.41 12.40 0.80
C PHE A 32 9.94 11.69 -0.48
N ASP A 33 10.57 10.57 -0.80
CA ASP A 33 9.99 9.61 -1.75
C ASP A 33 8.77 8.94 -1.09
N VAL A 34 7.58 9.19 -1.63
CA VAL A 34 6.31 8.68 -1.07
C VAL A 34 5.81 7.49 -1.88
N PHE A 35 5.63 6.36 -1.19
CA PHE A 35 5.05 5.13 -1.74
C PHE A 35 3.71 4.88 -1.05
N LEU A 36 2.64 4.73 -1.83
CA LEU A 36 1.29 4.45 -1.34
C LEU A 36 0.89 3.04 -1.77
N VAL A 37 0.58 2.18 -0.81
CA VAL A 37 0.30 0.76 -1.08
C VAL A 37 -1.20 0.55 -1.13
N SER A 38 -1.67 -0.20 -2.13
CA SER A 38 -3.02 -0.79 -2.17
C SER A 38 -2.88 -2.30 -1.92
N ILE A 39 -3.36 -2.79 -0.77
CA ILE A 39 -3.26 -4.22 -0.42
C ILE A 39 -4.19 -5.10 -1.27
N ARG A 40 -3.96 -6.41 -1.29
CA ARG A 40 -4.74 -7.38 -2.08
C ARG A 40 -6.24 -7.23 -1.87
N GLY A 41 -6.99 -7.31 -2.97
CA GLY A 41 -8.45 -7.22 -2.98
C GLY A 41 -9.03 -5.81 -3.01
N THR A 42 -8.24 -4.76 -2.77
CA THR A 42 -8.65 -3.38 -3.07
C THR A 42 -8.91 -3.19 -4.57
N ARG A 43 -9.64 -2.13 -4.94
CA ARG A 43 -10.08 -1.88 -6.33
C ARG A 43 -8.96 -2.02 -7.37
N ASN A 44 -7.75 -1.57 -7.03
CA ASN A 44 -6.60 -1.56 -7.94
C ASN A 44 -5.67 -2.78 -7.77
N SER A 45 -5.94 -3.66 -6.83
CA SER A 45 -5.09 -4.82 -6.47
C SER A 45 -5.86 -6.14 -6.54
N GLN A 46 -6.64 -6.33 -7.62
CA GLN A 46 -7.46 -7.53 -7.87
C GLN A 46 -6.93 -8.41 -9.03
N ARG A 47 -5.61 -8.47 -9.20
CA ARG A 47 -4.96 -9.35 -10.19
C ARG A 47 -4.18 -10.45 -9.48
N HIS A 48 -4.22 -11.65 -10.04
CA HIS A 48 -3.47 -12.79 -9.56
C HIS A 48 -2.90 -13.56 -10.77
N LEU A 49 -1.76 -14.23 -10.59
CA LEU A 49 -1.08 -14.94 -11.69
C LEU A 49 -1.87 -16.16 -12.19
N ASN A 50 -2.51 -16.87 -11.25
CA ASN A 50 -3.15 -18.17 -11.51
C ASN A 50 -4.67 -18.19 -11.24
N LEU A 51 -5.23 -17.10 -10.72
CA LEU A 51 -6.63 -17.02 -10.27
C LEU A 51 -7.27 -15.76 -10.82
N THR A 52 -8.59 -15.76 -10.89
CA THR A 52 -9.43 -14.61 -11.24
C THR A 52 -10.31 -14.24 -10.05
N LYS A 53 -10.86 -13.03 -10.05
CA LYS A 53 -11.81 -12.56 -9.04
C LYS A 53 -13.08 -13.42 -8.91
N ASN A 54 -13.35 -14.30 -9.87
CA ASN A 54 -14.50 -15.20 -9.85
C ASN A 54 -14.19 -16.53 -9.13
N ASP A 55 -12.92 -16.81 -8.85
CA ASP A 55 -12.50 -18.01 -8.11
C ASP A 55 -12.61 -17.72 -6.60
N GLU A 56 -13.30 -18.57 -5.84
CA GLU A 56 -13.45 -18.39 -4.38
C GLU A 56 -12.10 -18.29 -3.67
N LYS A 57 -11.13 -19.13 -4.09
CA LYS A 57 -9.74 -19.14 -3.60
C LYS A 57 -9.01 -17.81 -3.78
N PHE A 58 -9.45 -16.95 -4.70
CA PHE A 58 -8.88 -15.61 -4.85
C PHE A 58 -9.10 -14.77 -3.60
N TRP A 59 -10.22 -14.98 -2.91
CA TRP A 59 -10.67 -14.23 -1.74
C TRP A 59 -10.36 -14.93 -0.41
N GLU A 60 -9.76 -16.12 -0.46
CA GLU A 60 -9.30 -16.87 0.72
C GLU A 60 -7.99 -16.27 1.26
N TYR A 61 -8.06 -15.08 1.83
CA TYR A 61 -6.95 -14.43 2.54
C TYR A 61 -7.44 -13.62 3.72
N THR A 62 -6.53 -13.35 4.64
CA THR A 62 -6.74 -12.51 5.83
C THR A 62 -5.65 -11.44 5.93
N MET A 63 -5.62 -10.72 7.05
CA MET A 63 -4.51 -9.79 7.36
C MET A 63 -3.16 -10.52 7.46
N ASP A 64 -3.16 -11.80 7.80
CA ASP A 64 -1.92 -12.59 7.90
C ASP A 64 -1.20 -12.65 6.55
N GLU A 65 -1.93 -12.91 5.47
CA GLU A 65 -1.39 -12.89 4.12
C GLU A 65 -0.95 -11.48 3.70
N MET A 66 -1.70 -10.44 4.08
CA MET A 66 -1.34 -9.05 3.79
C MET A 66 -0.02 -8.69 4.46
N ALA A 67 0.13 -8.95 5.76
CA ALA A 67 1.35 -8.66 6.51
C ALA A 67 2.54 -9.47 5.99
N ARG A 68 2.34 -10.77 5.74
CA ARG A 68 3.42 -11.67 5.32
C ARG A 68 3.91 -11.40 3.90
N PHE A 69 3.00 -11.12 2.98
CA PHE A 69 3.32 -11.04 1.55
C PHE A 69 3.21 -9.63 0.98
N ASP A 70 2.09 -8.92 1.21
CA ASP A 70 1.85 -7.62 0.56
C ASP A 70 2.79 -6.56 1.12
N ILE A 71 2.89 -6.46 2.44
CA ILE A 71 3.73 -5.46 3.11
C ILE A 71 5.21 -5.75 2.84
N SER A 72 5.64 -7.00 2.95
CA SER A 72 7.02 -7.41 2.63
C SER A 72 7.39 -7.03 1.18
N ALA A 73 6.55 -7.39 0.21
CA ALA A 73 6.81 -7.07 -1.21
C ALA A 73 6.80 -5.56 -1.48
N ALA A 74 5.92 -4.81 -0.81
CA ALA A 74 5.88 -3.35 -0.93
C ALA A 74 7.12 -2.67 -0.33
N ILE A 75 7.60 -3.14 0.82
CA ILE A 75 8.83 -2.66 1.45
C ILE A 75 10.03 -2.93 0.53
N ASP A 76 10.18 -4.18 0.07
CA ASP A 76 11.28 -4.58 -0.80
C ASP A 76 11.29 -3.73 -2.07
N LYS A 77 10.12 -3.51 -2.68
CA LYS A 77 10.02 -2.68 -3.89
C LYS A 77 10.32 -1.21 -3.63
N ALA A 78 9.86 -0.65 -2.51
CA ALA A 78 10.13 0.74 -2.15
C ALA A 78 11.63 0.97 -1.88
N LEU A 79 12.30 0.03 -1.20
CA LEU A 79 13.74 0.08 -0.95
C LEU A 79 14.54 -0.08 -2.26
N GLU A 80 14.13 -0.98 -3.14
CA GLU A 80 14.72 -1.17 -4.48
C GLU A 80 14.65 0.13 -5.30
N LEU A 81 13.46 0.76 -5.36
CA LEU A 81 13.23 1.96 -6.16
C LEU A 81 13.94 3.20 -5.61
N SER A 82 13.98 3.35 -4.28
CA SER A 82 14.63 4.51 -3.63
C SER A 82 16.14 4.35 -3.44
N GLY A 83 16.68 3.13 -3.56
CA GLY A 83 18.07 2.82 -3.21
C GLY A 83 18.38 2.95 -1.70
N SER A 84 17.35 3.10 -0.87
CA SER A 84 17.51 3.27 0.58
C SER A 84 17.69 1.93 1.30
N LYS A 85 18.38 1.93 2.45
CA LYS A 85 18.57 0.73 3.28
C LYS A 85 17.43 0.47 4.26
N SER A 86 16.61 1.48 4.53
CA SER A 86 15.45 1.44 5.41
C SER A 86 14.44 2.49 4.97
N LEU A 87 13.21 2.38 5.48
CA LEU A 87 12.14 3.34 5.20
C LEU A 87 11.33 3.62 6.48
N TYR A 88 10.63 4.75 6.49
CA TYR A 88 9.57 5.01 7.47
C TYR A 88 8.28 4.34 7.03
N TYR A 89 7.65 3.60 7.93
CA TYR A 89 6.36 2.95 7.74
C TYR A 89 5.26 3.74 8.44
N ILE A 90 4.18 4.05 7.72
CA ILE A 90 3.03 4.80 8.22
C ILE A 90 1.79 3.96 7.94
N GLY A 91 1.21 3.39 8.98
CA GLY A 91 -0.05 2.64 8.89
C GLY A 91 -1.20 3.47 9.44
N HIS A 92 -2.33 3.47 8.73
CA HIS A 92 -3.61 3.92 9.29
C HIS A 92 -4.52 2.71 9.45
N SER A 93 -4.97 2.46 10.68
CA SER A 93 -5.83 1.31 10.97
C SER A 93 -5.13 -0.03 10.67
N GLN A 94 -5.70 -0.88 9.80
CA GLN A 94 -5.47 -2.33 9.72
C GLN A 94 -4.12 -2.77 9.14
#